data_AF-A0A382WHF0-F1
#
_entry.id   AF-A0A382WHF0-F1
#
_cell.length_a   1.000
_cell.length_b   1.000
_cell.length_c   1.000
_cell.angle_alpha   90.00
_cell.angle_beta   90.00
_cell.angle_gamma   90.00
#
_symmetry.space_group_name_H-M   'P 1'
#
loop_
_entity.id
_entity.type
_entity.pdbx_description
1 polymer ?
#
loop_
_entity_poly.entity_id
_entity_poly.type
_entity_poly.pdbx_seq_one_letter_code
_entity_poly.pdbx_strand_id
1 'polypeptide(L)'
;MTILKICMFFLVALSSIQYPDLASAQESVGEGWFNTERTNTLVMTLILAGIVVAFVVAASSGHNLYIRKIAGLETVEEAVGRATEMGKPILYVPGINDMDNVQTIASMNILGHLSSTIANYDSELHVPVRRSLVMSAARETVKQSYMAAGRSDAYREDSIHYVSDAQFAYAAAVDGIIMREKPAACFY
;
A
#
# COMPACT_ATOMS: atom_id res chain seq x y z
N MET A 1 5.96 -16.09 15.93
CA MET A 1 6.29 -17.28 15.12
C MET A 1 5.12 -18.27 14.97
N THR A 2 4.04 -18.13 15.75
CA THR A 2 2.85 -19.03 15.72
C THR A 2 1.82 -18.65 14.64
N ILE A 3 1.61 -17.36 14.39
CA ILE A 3 0.65 -16.85 13.39
C ILE A 3 1.08 -17.18 11.94
N LEU A 4 2.37 -17.10 11.65
CA LEU A 4 2.90 -17.42 10.32
C LEU A 4 2.78 -18.92 10.00
N LYS A 5 2.92 -19.79 11.02
CA LYS A 5 2.73 -21.24 10.88
C LYS A 5 1.26 -21.61 10.63
N ILE A 6 0.32 -20.93 11.29
CA ILE A 6 -1.11 -21.15 11.09
C ILE A 6 -1.54 -20.70 9.69
N CYS A 7 -1.06 -19.55 9.22
CA CYS A 7 -1.36 -19.05 7.87
C CYS A 7 -0.76 -19.93 6.77
N MET A 8 0.47 -20.42 6.97
CA MET A 8 1.12 -21.33 6.02
C MET A 8 0.46 -22.72 5.99
N PHE A 9 -0.02 -23.22 7.12
CA PHE A 9 -0.80 -24.46 7.17
C PHE A 9 -2.15 -24.32 6.47
N PHE A 10 -2.79 -23.14 6.57
CA PHE A 10 -4.04 -22.84 5.87
C PHE A 10 -3.85 -22.70 4.36
N LEU A 11 -2.76 -22.06 3.92
CA LEU A 11 -2.42 -21.91 2.50
C LEU A 11 -2.09 -23.27 1.84
N VAL A 12 -1.37 -24.15 2.56
CA VAL A 12 -1.07 -25.52 2.11
C VAL A 12 -2.34 -26.40 2.12
N ALA A 13 -3.24 -26.20 3.08
CA ALA A 13 -4.54 -26.89 3.09
C ALA A 13 -5.41 -26.48 1.89
N LEU A 14 -5.38 -25.20 1.49
CA LEU A 14 -6.06 -24.69 0.29
C LEU A 14 -5.46 -25.21 -1.02
N SER A 15 -4.14 -25.42 -1.10
CA SER A 15 -3.50 -26.01 -2.29
C SER A 15 -3.69 -27.52 -2.39
N SER A 16 -4.01 -28.19 -1.28
CA SER A 16 -4.39 -29.61 -1.24
C SER A 16 -5.87 -29.89 -1.55
N ILE A 17 -6.68 -28.84 -1.74
CA ILE A 17 -8.02 -28.99 -2.30
C ILE A 17 -7.85 -29.30 -3.78
N GLN A 18 -7.96 -30.58 -4.12
CA GLN A 18 -8.04 -31.05 -5.49
C GLN A 18 -9.18 -30.29 -6.19
N TYR A 19 -8.87 -29.44 -7.16
CA TYR A 19 -9.89 -28.90 -8.06
C TYR A 19 -10.44 -30.08 -8.86
N PRO A 20 -11.71 -30.47 -8.70
CA PRO A 20 -12.27 -31.52 -9.54
C PRO A 20 -12.23 -31.04 -10.99
N ASP A 21 -11.73 -31.90 -11.88
CA ASP A 21 -11.74 -31.70 -13.33
C ASP A 21 -13.11 -31.21 -13.79
N LEU A 22 -13.13 -30.18 -14.64
CA LEU A 22 -14.34 -29.55 -15.20
C LEU A 22 -15.15 -30.50 -16.13
N ALA A 23 -14.80 -31.79 -16.19
CA ALA A 23 -15.31 -32.75 -17.16
C ALA A 23 -16.45 -33.66 -16.63
N SER A 24 -16.93 -33.49 -15.40
CA SER A 24 -18.09 -34.27 -14.92
C SER A 24 -19.08 -33.47 -14.07
N ALA A 25 -19.26 -32.19 -14.39
CA ALA A 25 -20.36 -31.40 -13.83
C ALA A 25 -21.69 -31.77 -14.51
N GLN A 26 -22.18 -32.99 -14.26
CA GLN A 26 -23.60 -33.27 -14.35
C GLN A 26 -24.14 -33.30 -12.92
N GLU A 27 -24.36 -32.10 -12.37
CA GLU A 27 -25.15 -31.97 -11.14
C GLU A 27 -26.59 -32.35 -11.49
N SER A 28 -27.07 -33.44 -10.88
CA SER A 28 -28.51 -33.68 -10.79
C SER A 28 -29.12 -32.53 -10.01
N VAL A 29 -29.85 -31.67 -10.72
CA VAL A 29 -30.77 -30.69 -10.13
C VAL A 29 -31.91 -31.48 -9.48
N GLY A 30 -31.64 -32.01 -8.29
CA GLY A 30 -32.65 -32.50 -7.37
C GLY A 30 -33.04 -31.34 -6.46
N GLU A 31 -34.34 -31.08 -6.37
CA GLU A 31 -34.98 -30.04 -5.55
C GLU A 31 -34.75 -30.22 -4.04
N GLY A 32 -33.50 -30.19 -3.59
CA GLY A 32 -33.11 -30.18 -2.20
C GLY A 32 -32.39 -28.88 -1.90
N TRP A 33 -32.94 -28.04 -1.02
CA TRP A 33 -32.28 -26.79 -0.57
C TRP A 33 -30.96 -27.06 0.16
N PHE A 34 -30.65 -28.34 0.45
CA PHE A 34 -29.49 -28.78 1.18
C PHE A 34 -28.89 -30.04 0.56
N ASN A 35 -27.61 -29.97 0.16
CA ASN A 35 -26.86 -31.14 -0.31
C ASN A 35 -26.12 -31.77 0.87
N THR A 36 -26.66 -32.89 1.37
CA THR A 36 -26.14 -33.62 2.54
C THR A 36 -24.71 -34.12 2.35
N GLU A 37 -24.26 -34.39 1.12
CA GLU A 37 -22.88 -34.84 0.87
C GLU A 37 -21.83 -33.75 1.13
N ARG A 38 -22.20 -32.48 1.00
CA ARG A 38 -21.29 -31.33 1.24
C ARG A 38 -21.38 -30.76 2.66
N THR A 39 -22.03 -31.46 3.58
CA THR A 39 -22.18 -31.03 4.99
C THR A 39 -20.81 -30.78 5.66
N ASN A 40 -19.79 -31.59 5.35
CA ASN A 40 -18.45 -31.40 5.91
C ASN A 40 -17.83 -30.06 5.50
N THR A 41 -18.02 -29.63 4.24
CA THR A 41 -17.54 -28.34 3.74
C THR A 41 -18.27 -27.18 4.43
N LEU A 42 -19.59 -27.27 4.59
CA LEU A 42 -20.39 -26.26 5.30
C LEU A 42 -19.91 -26.10 6.75
N VAL A 43 -19.66 -27.21 7.45
CA VAL A 43 -19.16 -27.19 8.83
C VAL A 43 -17.78 -26.52 8.89
N MET A 44 -16.86 -26.85 7.99
CA MET A 44 -15.54 -26.21 7.95
C MET A 44 -15.62 -24.70 7.64
N THR A 45 -16.49 -24.30 6.71
CA THR A 45 -16.73 -22.87 6.40
C THR A 45 -17.31 -22.13 7.59
N LEU A 46 -18.28 -22.71 8.30
CA LEU A 46 -18.87 -22.11 9.49
C LEU A 46 -17.89 -22.01 10.66
N ILE A 47 -17.03 -23.02 10.84
CA ILE A 47 -15.97 -22.97 11.85
C ILE A 47 -14.98 -21.85 11.53
N LEU A 48 -14.51 -21.74 10.28
CA LEU A 48 -13.61 -20.66 9.87
C LEU A 48 -14.25 -19.29 10.03
N ALA A 49 -15.48 -19.12 9.56
CA ALA A 49 -16.24 -17.87 9.70
C ALA A 49 -16.45 -17.52 11.18
N GLY A 50 -16.78 -18.50 12.02
CA GLY A 50 -16.92 -18.35 13.46
C GLY A 50 -15.63 -17.90 14.14
N ILE A 51 -14.48 -18.47 13.75
CA ILE A 51 -13.16 -18.05 14.24
C ILE A 51 -12.88 -16.60 13.85
N VAL A 52 -13.09 -16.23 12.58
CA VAL A 52 -12.88 -14.86 12.10
C VAL A 52 -13.75 -13.87 12.87
N VAL A 53 -15.05 -14.16 12.99
CA VAL A 53 -15.99 -13.30 13.74
C VAL A 53 -15.61 -13.21 15.22
N ALA A 54 -15.20 -14.31 15.84
CA ALA A 54 -14.74 -14.31 17.23
C ALA A 54 -13.52 -13.40 17.45
N PHE A 55 -12.55 -13.43 16.53
CA PHE A 55 -11.40 -12.52 16.58
C PHE A 55 -11.77 -11.05 16.33
N VAL A 56 -12.69 -10.78 15.40
CA VAL A 56 -13.17 -9.40 15.13
C VAL A 56 -13.90 -8.85 16.35
N VAL A 57 -14.81 -9.63 16.96
CA VAL A 57 -15.53 -9.22 18.16
C VAL A 57 -14.57 -9.05 19.34
N ALA A 58 -13.62 -9.97 19.54
CA ALA A 58 -12.61 -9.84 20.58
C ALA A 58 -11.74 -8.59 20.40
N ALA A 59 -11.41 -8.24 19.14
CA ALA A 59 -10.68 -7.01 18.82
C ALA A 59 -11.52 -5.74 19.02
N SER A 60 -12.81 -5.78 18.73
CA SER A 60 -13.72 -4.64 18.93
C SER A 60 -14.18 -4.45 20.37
N SER A 61 -14.06 -5.47 21.24
CA SER A 61 -14.53 -5.45 22.63
C SER A 61 -13.64 -4.65 23.60
N GLY A 62 -12.74 -3.80 23.08
CA GLY A 62 -11.98 -2.84 23.90
C GLY A 62 -10.82 -3.44 24.68
N HIS A 63 -10.41 -4.68 24.40
CA HIS A 63 -9.13 -5.17 24.89
C HIS A 63 -8.03 -4.33 24.24
N ASN A 64 -7.13 -3.75 25.04
CA ASN A 64 -5.95 -3.03 24.56
C ASN A 64 -5.03 -4.00 23.82
N LEU A 65 -5.33 -4.27 22.55
CA LEU A 65 -4.42 -4.94 21.64
C LEU A 65 -3.23 -4.01 21.45
N TYR A 66 -2.08 -4.42 21.95
CA TYR A 66 -0.82 -3.76 21.64
C TYR A 66 -0.54 -3.96 20.14
N ILE A 67 -0.97 -2.99 19.33
CA ILE A 67 -0.61 -2.92 17.93
C ILE A 67 0.87 -2.57 17.91
N ARG A 68 1.72 -3.56 17.62
CA ARG A 68 3.15 -3.33 17.42
C ARG A 68 3.29 -2.36 16.25
N LYS A 69 3.84 -1.18 16.52
CA LYS A 69 4.22 -0.24 15.46
C LYS A 69 5.18 -0.94 14.51
N ILE A 70 4.93 -0.78 13.22
CA ILE A 70 5.81 -1.33 12.18
C ILE A 70 7.04 -0.43 12.14
N ALA A 71 8.22 -0.97 12.46
CA ALA A 71 9.45 -0.17 12.58
C ALA A 71 9.69 0.72 11.35
N GLY A 72 9.41 0.19 10.15
CA GLY A 72 9.57 0.95 8.89
C GLY A 72 8.67 2.18 8.76
N LEU A 73 7.53 2.24 9.46
CA LEU A 73 6.64 3.40 9.43
C LEU A 73 7.14 4.52 10.37
N GLU A 74 7.67 4.18 11.56
CA GLU A 74 8.30 5.18 12.44
C GLU A 74 9.59 5.76 11.83
N THR A 75 10.33 4.95 11.07
CA THR A 75 11.55 5.42 10.37
C THR A 75 11.24 6.49 9.32
N VAL A 76 10.00 6.60 8.81
CA VAL A 76 9.63 7.64 7.84
C VAL A 76 9.75 9.03 8.47
N GLU A 77 9.17 9.23 9.66
CA GLU A 77 9.23 10.52 10.37
C GLU A 77 10.68 10.87 10.74
N GLU A 78 11.46 9.88 11.19
CA GLU A 78 12.89 10.06 11.47
C GLU A 78 13.68 10.43 10.22
N ALA A 79 13.44 9.76 9.09
CA ALA A 79 14.11 10.06 7.83
C ALA A 79 13.78 11.47 7.32
N VAL A 80 12.52 11.91 7.46
CA VAL A 80 12.10 13.29 7.16
C VAL A 80 12.79 14.28 8.11
N GLY A 81 12.84 13.99 9.42
CA GLY A 81 13.55 14.81 10.39
C GLY A 81 15.03 14.97 10.06
N ARG A 82 15.72 13.86 9.74
CA ARG A 82 17.13 13.88 9.31
C ARG A 82 17.33 14.65 8.01
N ALA A 83 16.43 14.50 7.03
CA ALA A 83 16.51 15.26 5.78
C ALA A 83 16.40 16.78 6.04
N THR A 84 15.50 17.16 6.93
CA THR A 84 15.33 18.54 7.40
C THR A 84 16.59 19.07 8.08
N GLU A 85 17.14 18.31 9.04
CA GLU A 85 18.37 18.68 9.76
C GLU A 85 19.58 18.81 8.83
N MET A 86 19.64 17.99 7.77
CA MET A 86 20.71 18.04 6.77
C MET A 86 20.50 19.15 5.72
N GLY A 87 19.33 19.80 5.69
CA GLY A 87 18.97 20.77 4.65
C GLY A 87 19.00 20.16 3.25
N LYS A 88 18.65 18.88 3.12
CA LYS A 88 18.71 18.13 1.87
C LYS A 88 17.31 17.69 1.43
N PRO A 89 17.05 17.66 0.12
CA PRO A 89 15.72 17.28 -0.37
C PRO A 89 15.39 15.81 -0.11
N ILE A 90 14.10 15.52 -0.12
CA ILE A 90 13.52 14.19 -0.07
C ILE A 90 13.07 13.81 -1.48
N LEU A 91 13.45 12.62 -1.93
CA LEU A 91 13.05 12.09 -3.23
C LEU A 91 11.98 11.01 -3.02
N TYR A 92 10.84 11.15 -3.70
CA TYR A 92 9.77 10.14 -3.72
C TYR A 92 9.50 9.66 -5.15
N VAL A 93 9.56 8.36 -5.38
CA VAL A 93 9.34 7.72 -6.68
C VAL A 93 8.05 6.91 -6.62
N PRO A 94 6.96 7.34 -7.28
CA PRO A 94 5.67 6.65 -7.14
C PRO A 94 5.55 5.31 -7.87
N GLY A 95 6.49 5.02 -8.77
CA GLY A 95 6.46 3.85 -9.65
C GLY A 95 6.56 4.21 -11.13
N ILE A 96 6.60 3.17 -11.97
CA ILE A 96 6.82 3.29 -13.43
C ILE A 96 5.55 3.13 -14.27
N ASN A 97 4.46 2.67 -13.66
CA ASN A 97 3.20 2.37 -14.34
C ASN A 97 2.19 3.51 -14.14
N ASP A 98 1.10 3.48 -14.89
CA ASP A 98 0.05 4.50 -14.79
C ASP A 98 -0.91 4.24 -13.62
N MET A 99 -1.93 5.07 -13.47
CA MET A 99 -2.99 4.97 -12.46
C MET A 99 -3.91 3.74 -12.65
N ASP A 100 -3.74 2.96 -13.71
CA ASP A 100 -4.41 1.67 -13.90
C ASP A 100 -3.78 0.55 -13.04
N ASN A 101 -2.57 0.76 -12.55
CA ASN A 101 -1.87 -0.19 -11.70
C ASN A 101 -2.16 0.08 -10.22
N VAL A 102 -2.60 -0.97 -9.51
CA VAL A 102 -2.91 -0.93 -8.07
C VAL A 102 -1.72 -0.45 -7.22
N GLN A 103 -0.48 -0.75 -7.63
CA GLN A 103 0.73 -0.32 -6.94
C GLN A 103 0.90 1.21 -7.01
N THR A 104 0.64 1.81 -8.17
CA THR A 104 0.70 3.27 -8.35
C THR A 104 -0.37 3.98 -7.51
N ILE A 105 -1.59 3.44 -7.49
CA ILE A 105 -2.67 3.96 -6.64
C ILE A 105 -2.29 3.87 -5.15
N ALA A 106 -1.73 2.73 -4.72
CA ALA A 106 -1.27 2.56 -3.35
C ALA A 106 -0.15 3.56 -3.00
N SER A 107 0.76 3.82 -3.94
CA SER A 107 1.80 4.83 -3.78
C SER A 107 1.23 6.23 -3.55
N MET A 108 0.14 6.63 -4.22
CA MET A 108 -0.48 7.94 -3.96
C MET A 108 -0.91 8.08 -2.49
N ASN A 109 -1.45 7.02 -1.87
CA ASN A 109 -1.81 7.06 -0.45
C ASN A 109 -0.58 7.25 0.45
N ILE A 110 0.53 6.56 0.13
CA ILE A 110 1.79 6.70 0.88
C ILE A 110 2.35 8.11 0.70
N LEU A 111 2.35 8.64 -0.53
CA LEU A 111 2.75 10.01 -0.84
C LEU A 111 1.93 11.02 -0.06
N GLY A 112 0.61 10.83 0.04
CA GLY A 112 -0.26 11.69 0.82
C GLY A 112 0.12 11.74 2.30
N HIS A 113 0.36 10.58 2.91
CA HIS A 113 0.80 10.51 4.31
C HIS A 113 2.18 11.15 4.50
N LEU A 114 3.15 10.80 3.66
CA LEU A 114 4.51 11.36 3.69
C LEU A 114 4.49 12.89 3.52
N SER A 115 3.68 13.40 2.60
CA SER A 115 3.56 14.84 2.32
C SER A 115 3.01 15.60 3.53
N SER A 116 2.08 15.02 4.28
CA SER A 116 1.58 15.62 5.51
C SER A 116 2.69 15.72 6.56
N THR A 117 3.55 14.71 6.67
CA THR A 117 4.72 14.75 7.56
C THR A 117 5.71 15.81 7.09
N ILE A 118 6.08 15.81 5.81
CA ILE A 118 7.02 16.80 5.24
C ILE A 118 6.53 18.24 5.44
N ALA A 119 5.23 18.49 5.28
CA ALA A 119 4.63 19.81 5.48
C ALA A 119 4.84 20.36 6.90
N ASN A 120 4.92 19.50 7.92
CA ASN A 120 5.18 19.89 9.31
C ASN A 120 6.66 20.24 9.56
N TYR A 121 7.58 19.62 8.82
CA TYR A 121 9.03 19.81 8.99
C TYR A 121 9.65 20.80 8.01
N ASP A 122 8.87 21.32 7.05
CA ASP A 122 9.32 22.28 6.03
C ASP A 122 10.51 21.79 5.17
N SER A 123 10.46 20.51 4.80
CA SER A 123 11.46 19.90 3.93
C SER A 123 11.11 20.04 2.44
N GLU A 124 12.13 20.10 1.58
CA GLU A 124 11.94 20.10 0.13
C GLU A 124 11.63 18.69 -0.38
N LEU A 125 10.57 18.56 -1.18
CA LEU A 125 10.12 17.30 -1.77
C LEU A 125 10.35 17.34 -3.29
N HIS A 126 10.87 16.24 -3.85
CA HIS A 126 10.92 16.01 -5.29
C HIS A 126 10.17 14.72 -5.64
N VAL A 127 9.21 14.84 -6.56
CA VAL A 127 8.41 13.72 -7.06
C VAL A 127 8.50 13.68 -8.59
N PRO A 128 9.57 13.10 -9.15
CA PRO A 128 9.66 12.88 -10.59
C PRO A 128 8.69 11.76 -10.99
N VAL A 129 7.86 11.99 -12.00
CA VAL A 129 6.90 11.00 -12.49
C VAL A 129 7.06 10.72 -13.98
N ARG A 130 6.74 9.48 -14.36
CA ARG A 130 6.82 9.01 -15.74
C ARG A 130 5.55 9.30 -16.55
N ARG A 131 4.38 9.33 -15.91
CA ARG A 131 3.06 9.44 -16.57
C ARG A 131 2.36 10.75 -16.19
N SER A 132 1.73 11.40 -17.16
CA SER A 132 1.06 12.69 -16.93
C SER A 132 -0.16 12.56 -16.01
N LEU A 133 -0.91 11.45 -16.08
CA LEU A 133 -2.04 11.23 -15.19
C LEU A 133 -1.60 11.04 -13.73
N VAL A 134 -0.49 10.31 -13.53
CA VAL A 134 0.16 10.18 -12.21
C VAL A 134 0.65 11.54 -11.70
N MET A 135 1.14 12.42 -12.58
CA MET A 135 1.53 13.80 -12.21
C MET A 135 0.35 14.58 -11.63
N SER A 136 -0.79 14.59 -12.33
CA SER A 136 -1.99 15.29 -11.87
C SER A 136 -2.53 14.70 -10.57
N ALA A 137 -2.56 13.38 -10.43
CA ALA A 137 -2.98 12.71 -9.21
C ALA A 137 -2.04 13.05 -8.04
N ALA A 138 -0.73 12.94 -8.24
CA ALA A 138 0.27 13.26 -7.21
C ALA A 138 0.18 14.73 -6.78
N ARG A 139 0.02 15.68 -7.71
CA ARG A 139 -0.16 17.10 -7.38
C ARG A 139 -1.38 17.33 -6.51
N GLU A 140 -2.51 16.73 -6.86
CA GLU A 140 -3.73 16.85 -6.08
C GLU A 140 -3.56 16.23 -4.69
N THR A 141 -2.99 15.02 -4.62
CA THR A 141 -2.73 14.35 -3.33
C THR A 141 -1.83 15.17 -2.42
N VAL A 142 -0.69 15.66 -2.92
CA VAL A 142 0.25 16.47 -2.13
C VAL A 142 -0.42 17.77 -1.70
N LYS A 143 -1.15 18.44 -2.60
CA LYS A 143 -1.87 19.67 -2.28
C LYS A 143 -2.89 19.45 -1.17
N GLN A 144 -3.71 18.40 -1.25
CA GLN A 144 -4.69 18.06 -0.21
C GLN A 144 -4.00 17.76 1.13
N SER A 145 -2.87 17.05 1.13
CA SER A 145 -2.11 16.79 2.35
C SER A 145 -1.55 18.07 2.98
N TYR A 146 -0.98 18.99 2.19
CA TYR A 146 -0.50 20.28 2.69
C TYR A 146 -1.64 21.15 3.22
N MET A 147 -2.80 21.14 2.54
CA MET A 147 -4.00 21.83 3.01
C MET A 147 -4.52 21.24 4.34
N ALA A 148 -4.57 19.91 4.47
CA ALA A 148 -5.00 19.23 5.69
C ALA A 148 -4.05 19.49 6.87
N ALA A 149 -2.76 19.65 6.61
CA ALA A 149 -1.76 20.06 7.60
C ALA A 149 -1.80 21.56 7.93
N GLY A 150 -2.67 22.35 7.29
CA GLY A 150 -2.77 23.79 7.51
C GLY A 150 -1.60 24.61 6.92
N ARG A 151 -0.82 24.01 6.02
CA ARG A 151 0.41 24.54 5.41
C ARG A 151 0.28 24.71 3.90
N SER A 152 -0.87 25.22 3.44
CA SER A 152 -1.15 25.39 2.00
C SER A 152 -0.20 26.38 1.31
N ASP A 153 0.39 27.29 2.07
CA ASP A 153 1.39 28.27 1.63
C ASP A 153 2.75 27.62 1.28
N ALA A 154 3.10 26.52 1.92
CA ALA A 154 4.33 25.77 1.66
C ALA A 154 4.22 24.80 0.47
N TYR A 155 3.03 24.62 -0.11
CA TYR A 155 2.83 23.74 -1.25
C TYR A 155 3.47 24.32 -2.52
N ARG A 156 4.30 23.50 -3.17
CA ARG A 156 5.03 23.82 -4.38
C ARG A 156 4.64 22.87 -5.50
N GLU A 157 3.91 23.34 -6.51
CA GLU A 157 3.46 22.46 -7.61
C GLU A 157 4.65 21.91 -8.44
N ASP A 158 5.74 22.66 -8.53
CA ASP A 158 6.97 22.31 -9.22
C ASP A 158 7.75 21.16 -8.56
N SER A 159 7.46 20.85 -7.28
CA SER A 159 7.99 19.65 -6.61
C SER A 159 7.58 18.36 -7.35
N ILE A 160 6.45 18.36 -8.05
CA ILE A 160 5.94 17.23 -8.83
C ILE A 160 6.02 17.56 -10.32
N HIS A 161 6.89 16.84 -11.02
CA HIS A 161 7.16 17.11 -12.43
C HIS A 161 7.23 15.81 -13.26
N TYR A 162 6.64 15.89 -14.45
CA TYR A 162 6.76 14.85 -15.46
C TYR A 162 8.14 14.91 -16.12
N VAL A 163 8.75 13.74 -16.32
CA VAL A 163 10.07 13.61 -16.93
C VAL A 163 9.97 13.10 -18.36
N SER A 164 9.50 11.87 -18.55
CA SER A 164 9.43 11.20 -19.86
C SER A 164 8.62 9.92 -19.75
N ASP A 165 7.88 9.58 -20.82
CA ASP A 165 7.19 8.30 -20.95
C ASP A 165 8.13 7.12 -21.24
N ALA A 166 9.40 7.34 -21.58
CA ALA A 166 10.36 6.27 -21.82
C ALA A 166 11.00 5.79 -20.50
N GLN A 167 10.95 4.49 -20.22
CA GLN A 167 11.37 3.91 -18.93
C GLN A 167 12.83 4.23 -18.57
N PHE A 168 13.73 4.05 -19.53
CA PHE A 168 15.15 4.29 -19.32
C PHE A 168 15.49 5.78 -19.25
N ALA A 169 14.75 6.62 -19.99
CA ALA A 169 14.90 8.07 -19.86
C ALA A 169 14.44 8.55 -18.48
N TYR A 170 13.33 8.01 -17.98
CA TYR A 170 12.85 8.27 -16.62
C TYR A 170 13.88 7.82 -15.57
N ALA A 171 14.38 6.60 -15.66
CA ALA A 171 15.39 6.09 -14.74
C ALA A 171 16.67 6.94 -14.74
N ALA A 172 17.18 7.31 -15.93
CA ALA A 172 18.36 8.15 -16.07
C ALA A 172 18.16 9.56 -15.49
N ALA A 173 16.96 10.12 -15.62
CA ALA A 173 16.64 11.41 -15.02
C ALA A 173 16.58 11.34 -13.49
N VAL A 174 15.94 10.29 -12.93
CA VAL A 174 15.91 10.06 -11.47
C VAL A 174 17.32 9.87 -10.93
N ASP A 175 18.16 9.09 -11.61
CA ASP A 175 19.57 8.93 -11.25
C ASP A 175 20.33 10.27 -11.31
N GLY A 176 20.08 11.07 -12.34
CA GLY A 176 20.62 12.42 -12.46
C GLY A 176 20.21 13.35 -11.31
N ILE A 177 18.96 13.25 -10.83
CA ILE A 177 18.46 13.98 -9.65
C ILE A 177 19.22 13.51 -8.39
N ILE A 178 19.38 12.20 -8.19
CA ILE A 178 20.09 11.65 -7.03
C ILE A 178 21.54 12.14 -7.00
N MET A 179 22.22 12.15 -8.15
CA MET A 179 23.62 12.57 -8.25
C MET A 179 23.82 14.07 -8.04
N ARG A 180 22.88 14.90 -8.50
CA ARG A 180 22.94 16.37 -8.34
C ARG A 180 22.51 16.83 -6.96
N GLU A 181 21.30 16.44 -6.56
CA GLU A 181 20.63 16.96 -5.36
C GLU A 181 21.04 16.21 -4.09
N LYS A 182 21.59 14.99 -4.23
CA LYS A 182 22.08 14.15 -3.13
C LYS A 182 21.07 14.06 -1.97
N PRO A 183 19.82 13.63 -2.26
CA PRO A 183 18.73 13.62 -1.30
C PRO A 183 19.09 12.81 -0.05
N ALA A 184 18.64 13.27 1.11
CA ALA A 184 18.93 12.59 2.38
C ALA A 184 18.05 11.36 2.59
N ALA A 185 16.84 11.36 2.03
CA ALA A 185 15.91 10.25 2.07
C ALA A 185 15.33 9.98 0.68
N CYS A 186 15.29 8.70 0.29
CA CYS A 186 14.70 8.24 -0.96
C CYS A 186 13.62 7.21 -0.64
N PHE A 187 12.40 7.47 -1.11
CA PHE A 187 11.23 6.60 -0.94
C PHE A 187 10.77 6.10 -2.31
N TYR A 188 10.37 4.84 -2.40
CA TYR A 188 9.96 4.15 -3.63
C TYR A 188 8.93 3.05 -3.34
#